data_AF-A0A178DQV0-F1
#
_entry.id   AF-A0A178DQV0-F1
#
_cell.length_a   1.000
_cell.length_b   1.000
_cell.length_c   1.000
_cell.angle_alpha   90.00
_cell.angle_beta   90.00
_cell.angle_gamma   90.00
#
_symmetry.space_group_name_H-M   'P 1'
#
loop_
_entity.id
_entity.type
_entity.pdbx_description
1 polymer ?
#
loop_
_entity_poly.entity_id
_entity_poly.type
_entity_poly.pdbx_seq_one_letter_code
_entity_poly.pdbx_strand_id
1 'polypeptide(L)'
;MSDILKMLARKKLQEDLADHANESAYRPHTPKASKSLTELKKVHLRDYSTDILIYHFRASHHAYSSFKASLDPKLNGFVQRLRGEDRLSSFPVQDGDEVPAHNLEVAYLSKAFTVGTRKVGSALGFRTKRDCIDWFAFDRDISGLLANHSMDPFADAGVGVDVKVLFDHVATLPKGIERRGIVGTHPEFRAWFDSLRDAVPVGAEKENDEPQKRKKHEQLCIPLDPSRL
;
A
#
# COMPACT_ATOMS: atom_id res chain seq x y z
N MET A 1 46.51 -48.89 -4.42
CA MET A 1 46.19 -47.49 -4.04
C MET A 1 44.84 -46.98 -4.58
N SER A 2 44.06 -47.78 -5.33
CA SER A 2 42.79 -47.32 -5.95
C SER A 2 41.57 -47.44 -5.03
N ASP A 3 41.51 -48.44 -4.15
CA ASP A 3 40.26 -48.77 -3.46
C ASP A 3 40.00 -47.96 -2.18
N ILE A 4 41.05 -47.53 -1.48
CA ILE A 4 40.91 -46.70 -0.26
C ILE A 4 40.40 -45.30 -0.63
N LEU A 5 40.87 -44.73 -1.74
CA LEU A 5 40.40 -43.43 -2.23
C LEU A 5 38.94 -43.50 -2.72
N LYS A 6 38.52 -44.60 -3.35
CA LYS A 6 37.11 -44.82 -3.74
C LYS A 6 36.21 -44.98 -2.52
N MET A 7 36.69 -45.63 -1.46
CA MET A 7 35.94 -45.77 -0.20
C MET A 7 35.75 -44.44 0.51
N LEU A 8 36.80 -43.60 0.58
CA LEU A 8 36.72 -42.28 1.21
C LEU A 8 35.82 -41.32 0.41
N ALA A 9 35.85 -41.39 -0.93
CA ALA A 9 34.94 -40.61 -1.76
C ALA A 9 33.47 -41.02 -1.59
N ARG A 10 33.18 -42.33 -1.46
CA ARG A 10 31.81 -42.81 -1.19
C ARG A 10 31.30 -42.41 0.19
N LYS A 11 32.18 -42.41 1.20
CA LYS A 11 31.80 -42.05 2.57
C LYS A 11 31.48 -40.55 2.69
N LYS A 12 32.28 -39.69 2.05
CA LYS A 12 32.02 -38.24 1.99
C LYS A 12 30.74 -37.90 1.24
N LEU A 13 30.45 -38.60 0.13
CA LEU A 13 29.20 -38.42 -0.62
C LEU A 13 27.96 -38.86 0.20
N GLN A 14 28.10 -39.87 1.07
CA GLN A 14 27.02 -40.32 1.95
C GLN A 14 26.79 -39.39 3.14
N GLU A 15 27.83 -38.76 3.68
CA GLU A 15 27.69 -37.73 4.74
C GLU A 15 27.03 -36.45 4.18
N ASP A 16 27.44 -35.99 2.99
CA ASP A 16 26.83 -34.82 2.34
C ASP A 16 25.34 -35.05 1.95
N LEU A 17 24.96 -36.30 1.63
CA LEU A 17 23.56 -36.68 1.37
C LEU A 17 22.71 -36.82 2.64
N ALA A 18 23.33 -37.10 3.79
CA ALA A 18 22.64 -37.20 5.07
C ALA A 18 22.32 -35.82 5.67
N ASP A 19 23.21 -34.84 5.48
CA ASP A 19 22.99 -33.47 5.95
C ASP A 19 21.90 -32.72 5.16
N HIS A 20 21.71 -33.06 3.87
CA HIS A 20 20.60 -32.51 3.07
C HIS A 20 19.23 -33.16 3.34
N ALA A 21 19.17 -34.27 4.08
CA ALA A 21 17.90 -34.95 4.40
C ALA A 21 17.20 -34.37 5.65
N ASN A 22 17.86 -33.49 6.40
CA ASN A 22 17.33 -32.97 7.68
C ASN A 22 16.85 -31.51 7.62
N GLU A 23 16.81 -30.87 6.44
CA GLU A 23 16.45 -29.46 6.26
C GLU A 23 15.14 -29.23 5.46
N SER A 24 14.29 -30.26 5.33
CA SER A 24 12.99 -30.10 4.64
C SER A 24 11.86 -30.87 5.32
N ALA A 25 11.61 -30.52 6.58
CA ALA A 25 10.25 -30.49 7.07
C ALA A 25 9.73 -29.04 7.01
N TYR A 26 9.92 -28.37 5.86
CA TYR A 26 9.09 -27.23 5.50
C TYR A 26 7.69 -27.80 5.25
N ARG A 27 6.96 -28.09 6.33
CA ARG A 27 5.52 -28.32 6.23
C ARG A 27 4.99 -27.01 5.66
N PRO A 28 4.46 -26.99 4.43
CA PRO A 28 3.74 -25.82 3.99
C PRO A 28 2.64 -25.67 5.04
N HIS A 29 2.71 -24.60 5.83
CA HIS A 29 1.61 -24.22 6.69
C HIS A 29 0.46 -23.95 5.72
N THR A 30 -0.35 -24.98 5.49
CA THR A 30 -1.64 -24.82 4.83
C THR A 30 -2.36 -23.78 5.68
N PRO A 31 -2.66 -22.59 5.13
CA PRO A 31 -3.32 -21.57 5.89
C PRO A 31 -4.63 -22.19 6.34
N LYS A 32 -4.75 -22.46 7.65
CA LYS A 32 -6.04 -22.78 8.24
C LYS A 32 -6.93 -21.62 7.83
N ALA A 33 -7.95 -21.90 7.02
CA ALA A 33 -8.92 -20.90 6.58
C ALA A 33 -9.47 -20.21 7.83
N SER A 34 -8.90 -19.05 8.15
CA SER A 34 -9.18 -18.35 9.38
C SER A 34 -10.56 -17.74 9.23
N LYS A 35 -11.47 -18.18 10.09
CA LYS A 35 -12.77 -17.56 10.31
C LYS A 35 -12.63 -16.03 10.32
N SER A 36 -13.44 -15.38 9.48
CA SER A 36 -13.55 -13.94 9.22
C SER A 36 -12.24 -13.27 8.82
N LEU A 37 -12.18 -12.80 7.57
CA LEU A 37 -11.32 -11.67 7.18
C LEU A 37 -11.37 -10.65 8.31
N THR A 38 -10.27 -10.56 9.04
CA THR A 38 -10.22 -9.83 10.28
C THR A 38 -10.41 -8.37 9.92
N GLU A 39 -11.43 -7.72 10.50
CA GLU A 39 -11.75 -6.33 10.22
C GLU A 39 -10.49 -5.49 10.52
N LEU A 40 -9.76 -5.13 9.46
CA LEU A 40 -8.55 -4.34 9.56
C LEU A 40 -8.95 -2.94 10.00
N LYS A 41 -8.68 -2.60 11.27
CA LYS A 41 -8.94 -1.26 11.80
C LYS A 41 -7.74 -0.39 11.52
N LYS A 42 -7.95 0.80 10.98
CA LYS A 42 -6.86 1.74 10.70
C LYS A 42 -6.23 2.21 12.01
N VAL A 43 -4.90 2.27 12.06
CA VAL A 43 -4.18 2.82 13.21
C VAL A 43 -4.52 4.31 13.38
N HIS A 44 -4.49 4.84 14.60
CA HIS A 44 -4.57 6.28 14.83
C HIS A 44 -3.20 6.96 14.62
N LEU A 45 -3.19 8.19 14.10
CA LEU A 45 -1.95 8.92 13.79
C LEU A 45 -0.99 9.01 14.99
N ARG A 46 -1.51 9.21 16.20
CA ARG A 46 -0.70 9.26 17.43
C ARG A 46 0.06 7.95 17.69
N ASP A 47 -0.57 6.82 17.34
CA ASP A 47 -0.05 5.48 17.55
C ASP A 47 0.81 5.01 16.37
N TYR A 48 0.71 5.65 15.20
CA TYR A 48 1.54 5.34 14.05
C TYR A 48 2.98 5.82 14.30
N SER A 49 3.99 4.95 14.13
CA SER A 49 5.37 5.23 14.57
C SER A 49 6.41 4.86 13.52
N THR A 50 5.99 4.69 12.27
CA THR A 50 6.84 4.32 11.16
C THR A 50 6.84 5.43 10.13
N ASP A 51 7.94 5.53 9.40
CA ASP A 51 8.06 6.49 8.31
C ASP A 51 7.19 6.04 7.12
N ILE A 52 6.79 7.02 6.31
CA ILE A 52 6.10 6.75 5.04
C ILE A 52 7.17 6.71 3.96
N LEU A 53 7.20 5.61 3.19
CA LEU A 53 8.09 5.52 2.03
C LEU A 53 7.33 5.99 0.79
N ILE A 54 7.94 6.88 0.02
CA ILE A 54 7.39 7.42 -1.22
C ILE A 54 8.14 6.80 -2.39
N TYR A 55 7.36 6.34 -3.37
CA TYR A 55 7.85 5.71 -4.58
C TYR A 55 7.28 6.39 -5.83
N HIS A 56 8.02 6.29 -6.92
CA HIS A 56 7.48 6.46 -8.27
C HIS A 56 7.17 5.09 -8.87
N PHE A 57 5.89 4.82 -9.10
CA PHE A 57 5.44 3.65 -9.84
C PHE A 57 5.53 3.92 -11.34
N ARG A 58 6.32 3.12 -12.05
CA ARG A 58 6.59 3.27 -13.49
C ARG A 58 5.43 2.72 -14.33
N ALA A 59 4.36 3.49 -14.49
CA ALA A 59 3.16 3.05 -15.21
C ALA A 59 3.40 2.83 -16.72
N SER A 60 4.53 3.33 -17.26
CA SER A 60 5.03 3.01 -18.60
C SER A 60 5.46 1.56 -18.77
N HIS A 61 5.93 0.91 -17.70
CA HIS A 61 6.41 -0.48 -17.72
C HIS A 61 5.32 -1.45 -17.29
N HIS A 62 4.51 -1.03 -16.32
CA HIS A 62 3.39 -1.83 -15.87
C HIS A 62 2.16 -0.95 -15.67
N ALA A 63 1.15 -1.14 -16.50
CA ALA A 63 -0.07 -0.34 -16.40
C ALA A 63 -0.69 -0.47 -15.01
N TYR A 64 -1.17 0.63 -14.46
CA TYR A 64 -1.86 0.64 -13.16
C TYR A 64 -3.06 -0.33 -13.11
N SER A 65 -3.76 -0.52 -14.23
CA SER A 65 -4.81 -1.54 -14.37
C SER A 65 -4.29 -2.97 -14.20
N SER A 66 -3.12 -3.26 -14.75
CA SER A 66 -2.49 -4.58 -14.65
C SER A 66 -1.99 -4.85 -13.23
N PHE A 67 -1.44 -3.82 -12.56
CA PHE A 67 -1.06 -3.93 -11.14
C PHE A 67 -2.26 -4.34 -10.31
N LYS A 68 -3.40 -3.63 -10.46
CA LYS A 68 -4.65 -3.98 -9.77
C LYS A 68 -5.11 -5.41 -10.02
N ALA A 69 -4.96 -5.89 -11.25
CA ALA A 69 -5.34 -7.25 -11.63
C ALA A 69 -4.39 -8.32 -11.06
N SER A 70 -3.14 -7.96 -10.74
CA SER A 70 -2.17 -8.87 -10.12
C SER A 70 -2.29 -9.01 -8.60
N LEU A 71 -3.15 -8.20 -7.96
CA LEU A 71 -3.37 -8.28 -6.52
C LEU A 71 -4.17 -9.54 -6.19
N ASP A 72 -3.63 -10.36 -5.28
CA ASP A 72 -4.18 -11.66 -4.93
C ASP A 72 -4.08 -11.87 -3.41
N PRO A 73 -5.22 -12.12 -2.72
CA PRO A 73 -5.23 -12.30 -1.28
C PRO A 73 -4.29 -13.40 -0.74
N LYS A 74 -4.05 -14.44 -1.52
CA LYS A 74 -3.18 -15.56 -1.11
C LYS A 74 -1.71 -15.22 -1.33
N LEU A 75 -1.38 -14.59 -2.46
CA LEU A 75 0.01 -14.31 -2.83
C LEU A 75 0.58 -13.10 -2.08
N ASN A 76 -0.11 -11.96 -2.12
CA ASN A 76 0.39 -10.70 -1.57
C ASN A 76 -0.37 -10.23 -0.33
N GLY A 77 -1.39 -10.98 0.11
CA GLY A 77 -2.17 -10.60 1.31
C GLY A 77 -3.12 -9.45 1.05
N PHE A 78 -3.47 -9.17 -0.21
CA PHE A 78 -4.43 -8.13 -0.56
C PHE A 78 -5.80 -8.40 0.08
N VAL A 79 -6.35 -7.39 0.77
CA VAL A 79 -7.64 -7.49 1.47
C VAL A 79 -8.72 -6.71 0.72
N GLN A 80 -8.48 -5.42 0.48
CA GLN A 80 -9.48 -4.54 -0.13
C GLN A 80 -8.87 -3.28 -0.72
N ARG A 81 -9.65 -2.64 -1.60
CA ARG A 81 -9.36 -1.31 -2.11
C ARG A 81 -10.21 -0.27 -1.38
N LEU A 82 -9.56 0.80 -0.95
CA LEU A 82 -10.16 1.97 -0.33
C LEU A 82 -9.94 3.18 -1.24
N ARG A 83 -10.81 4.19 -1.15
CA ARG A 83 -10.66 5.47 -1.83
C ARG A 83 -10.59 6.58 -0.79
N GLY A 84 -9.50 7.33 -0.80
CA GLY A 84 -9.29 8.52 0.01
C GLY A 84 -9.25 9.78 -0.84
N GLU A 85 -9.52 10.92 -0.21
CA GLU A 85 -9.33 12.24 -0.79
C GLU A 85 -7.83 12.54 -0.99
N ASP A 86 -7.46 13.18 -2.11
CA ASP A 86 -6.10 13.69 -2.31
C ASP A 86 -5.92 15.03 -1.61
N ARG A 87 -5.46 14.95 -0.35
CA ARG A 87 -5.12 16.12 0.47
C ARG A 87 -3.78 16.75 0.10
N LEU A 88 -3.03 16.16 -0.83
CA LEU A 88 -1.72 16.63 -1.26
C LEU A 88 -1.81 17.60 -2.44
N SER A 89 -2.99 17.73 -3.05
CA SER A 89 -3.26 18.64 -4.18
C SER A 89 -2.93 20.12 -3.89
N SER A 90 -2.96 20.53 -2.63
CA SER A 90 -2.64 21.89 -2.20
C SER A 90 -1.16 22.13 -1.86
N PHE A 91 -0.33 21.08 -1.90
CA PHE A 91 1.08 21.19 -1.56
C PHE A 91 1.87 21.64 -2.78
N PRO A 92 2.72 22.68 -2.66
CA PRO A 92 3.61 23.07 -3.75
C PRO A 92 4.63 21.96 -3.99
N VAL A 93 4.72 21.51 -5.24
CA VAL A 93 5.81 20.63 -5.69
C VAL A 93 7.04 21.51 -5.89
N GLN A 94 8.17 21.15 -5.27
CA GLN A 94 9.43 21.87 -5.45
C GLN A 94 10.04 21.49 -6.80
N ASP A 95 10.78 22.42 -7.41
CA ASP A 95 11.50 22.14 -8.65
C ASP A 95 12.48 20.96 -8.44
N GLY A 96 12.35 19.91 -9.25
CA GLY A 96 13.12 18.67 -9.13
C GLY A 96 12.44 17.54 -8.36
N ASP A 97 11.35 17.82 -7.63
CA ASP A 97 10.51 16.81 -6.96
C ASP A 97 9.30 16.40 -7.82
N GLU A 98 9.30 16.71 -9.12
CA GLU A 98 8.19 16.36 -9.99
C GLU A 98 8.12 14.85 -10.26
N VAL A 99 6.91 14.31 -10.18
CA VAL A 99 6.63 12.94 -10.63
C VAL A 99 6.88 12.87 -12.14
N PRO A 100 7.77 12.00 -12.63
CA PRO A 100 8.06 11.90 -14.05
C PRO A 100 6.81 11.57 -14.87
N ALA A 101 6.82 11.98 -16.15
CA ALA A 101 5.74 11.64 -17.07
C ALA A 101 5.52 10.12 -17.10
N HIS A 102 4.26 9.69 -17.05
CA HIS A 102 3.84 8.28 -16.99
C HIS A 102 4.22 7.53 -15.70
N ASN A 103 4.70 8.22 -14.67
CA ASN A 103 4.81 7.65 -13.33
C ASN A 103 3.61 8.07 -12.47
N LEU A 104 3.37 7.28 -11.41
CA LEU A 104 2.43 7.62 -10.34
C LEU A 104 3.19 7.75 -9.03
N GLU A 105 2.83 8.73 -8.23
CA GLU A 105 3.32 8.85 -6.85
C GLU A 105 2.61 7.82 -5.97
N VAL A 106 3.38 7.09 -5.18
CA VAL A 106 2.89 6.00 -4.35
C VAL A 106 3.43 6.11 -2.94
N ALA A 107 2.56 6.12 -1.95
CA ALA A 107 2.93 6.06 -0.54
C ALA A 107 2.77 4.65 0.03
N TYR A 108 3.79 4.18 0.73
CA TYR A 108 3.76 2.92 1.48
C TYR A 108 3.74 3.19 2.99
N LEU A 109 2.70 2.68 3.64
CA LEU A 109 2.52 2.73 5.08
C LEU A 109 2.61 1.31 5.65
N SER A 110 3.76 0.98 6.24
CA SER A 110 3.90 -0.26 7.01
C SER A 110 3.07 -0.21 8.30
N LYS A 111 2.57 -1.34 8.80
CA LYS A 111 1.81 -1.45 10.07
C LYS A 111 0.63 -0.47 10.15
N ALA A 112 -0.05 -0.26 9.03
CA ALA A 112 -1.13 0.72 8.91
C ALA A 112 -2.45 0.31 9.59
N PHE A 113 -2.58 -0.97 9.97
CA PHE A 113 -3.81 -1.53 10.51
C PHE A 113 -3.59 -2.19 11.87
N THR A 114 -4.68 -2.52 12.56
CA THR A 114 -4.70 -3.29 13.80
C THR A 114 -5.68 -4.45 13.71
N VAL A 115 -5.30 -5.54 14.38
CA VAL A 115 -6.17 -6.68 14.69
C VAL A 115 -6.12 -6.87 16.20
N GLY A 116 -7.23 -6.57 16.87
CA GLY A 116 -7.24 -6.42 18.33
C GLY A 116 -6.29 -5.29 18.76
N THR A 117 -5.23 -5.64 19.49
CA THR A 117 -4.20 -4.69 19.95
C THR A 117 -2.91 -4.73 19.13
N ARG A 118 -2.79 -5.66 18.18
CA ARG A 118 -1.56 -5.85 17.39
C ARG A 118 -1.62 -5.00 16.13
N LYS A 119 -0.58 -4.19 15.90
CA LYS A 119 -0.37 -3.49 14.63
C LYS A 119 0.10 -4.50 13.58
N VAL A 120 -0.62 -4.56 12.46
CA VAL A 120 -0.42 -5.52 11.38
C VAL A 120 -0.67 -4.87 10.03
N GLY A 121 -0.41 -5.62 8.96
CA GLY A 121 -0.73 -5.20 7.61
C GLY A 121 0.08 -4.01 7.12
N SER A 122 -0.25 -3.59 5.91
CA SER A 122 0.36 -2.43 5.28
C SER A 122 -0.60 -1.84 4.24
N ALA A 123 -0.41 -0.57 3.90
CA ALA A 123 -1.22 0.12 2.91
C ALA A 123 -0.34 0.72 1.82
N LEU A 124 -0.81 0.65 0.58
CA LEU A 124 -0.15 1.26 -0.58
C LEU A 124 -1.13 2.23 -1.24
N GLY A 125 -0.82 3.53 -1.22
CA GLY A 125 -1.68 4.59 -1.74
C GLY A 125 -1.17 5.13 -3.06
N PHE A 126 -1.92 4.95 -4.14
CA PHE A 126 -1.61 5.53 -5.46
C PHE A 126 -2.32 6.87 -5.60
N ARG A 127 -1.55 7.94 -5.75
CA ARG A 127 -2.10 9.25 -6.10
C ARG A 127 -2.43 9.28 -7.58
N THR A 128 -3.70 9.44 -7.91
CA THR A 128 -4.18 9.45 -9.29
C THR A 128 -4.65 10.84 -9.69
N LYS A 129 -4.71 11.16 -10.99
CA LYS A 129 -5.04 12.50 -11.51
C LYS A 129 -6.47 13.02 -11.23
N ARG A 130 -7.23 12.41 -10.32
CA ARG A 130 -8.65 12.71 -10.05
C ARG A 130 -8.89 13.15 -8.60
N ASP A 131 -7.93 13.87 -8.02
CA ASP A 131 -8.00 14.37 -6.64
C ASP A 131 -8.32 13.26 -5.61
N CYS A 132 -7.89 12.04 -5.91
CA CYS A 132 -8.11 10.90 -5.04
C CYS A 132 -6.89 9.98 -4.98
N ILE A 133 -6.78 9.33 -3.83
CA ILE A 133 -5.79 8.30 -3.55
C ILE A 133 -6.51 6.96 -3.52
N ASP A 134 -6.12 6.07 -4.43
CA ASP A 134 -6.55 4.68 -4.42
C ASP A 134 -5.63 3.91 -3.46
N TRP A 135 -6.18 3.50 -2.32
CA TRP A 135 -5.47 2.77 -1.28
C TRP A 135 -5.71 1.27 -1.42
N PHE A 136 -4.63 0.48 -1.39
CA PHE A 136 -4.67 -0.97 -1.35
C PHE A 136 -4.25 -1.43 0.05
N ALA A 137 -5.14 -2.14 0.74
CA ALA A 137 -4.91 -2.65 2.09
C ALA A 137 -4.46 -4.11 2.03
N PHE A 138 -3.41 -4.42 2.80
CA PHE A 138 -2.82 -5.75 2.89
C PHE A 138 -2.83 -6.24 4.35
N ASP A 139 -3.06 -7.54 4.56
CA ASP A 139 -3.04 -8.17 5.89
C ASP A 139 -1.62 -8.42 6.43
N ARG A 140 -0.60 -8.24 5.56
CA ARG A 140 0.82 -8.43 5.84
C ARG A 140 1.65 -7.24 5.34
N ASP A 141 2.93 -7.26 5.70
CA ASP A 141 3.94 -6.34 5.18
C ASP A 141 4.29 -6.72 3.73
N ILE A 142 4.23 -5.76 2.80
CA ILE A 142 4.55 -5.97 1.38
C ILE A 142 5.86 -5.27 0.96
N SER A 143 6.69 -4.81 1.91
CA SER A 143 7.98 -4.16 1.61
C SER A 143 8.87 -5.02 0.72
N GLY A 144 8.92 -6.34 0.95
CA GLY A 144 9.65 -7.27 0.09
C GLY A 144 9.10 -7.34 -1.34
N LEU A 145 7.79 -7.18 -1.54
CA LEU A 145 7.17 -7.12 -2.85
C LEU A 145 7.58 -5.82 -3.58
N LEU A 146 7.63 -4.69 -2.87
CA LEU A 146 8.07 -3.41 -3.43
C LEU A 146 9.55 -3.43 -3.83
N ALA A 147 10.40 -4.08 -3.02
CA ALA A 147 11.83 -4.24 -3.31
C ALA A 147 12.11 -5.21 -4.47
N ASN A 148 11.29 -6.27 -4.61
CA ASN A 148 11.57 -7.40 -5.52
C ASN A 148 10.77 -7.37 -6.82
N HIS A 149 9.91 -6.40 -7.08
CA HIS A 149 9.20 -6.26 -8.36
C HIS A 149 10.16 -5.80 -9.49
N SER A 150 11.08 -6.70 -9.82
CA SER A 150 11.53 -6.95 -11.18
C SER A 150 10.44 -7.75 -11.88
N MET A 151 9.91 -7.25 -13.00
CA MET A 151 8.86 -7.94 -13.77
C MET A 151 9.40 -8.91 -14.81
N ASP A 152 10.69 -9.23 -14.79
CA ASP A 152 11.25 -10.13 -15.78
C ASP A 152 11.71 -11.46 -15.15
N PRO A 153 10.80 -12.43 -14.95
CA PRO A 153 11.19 -13.81 -14.63
C PRO A 153 11.88 -14.50 -15.83
N PHE A 154 11.92 -13.84 -16.99
CA PHE A 154 12.60 -14.30 -18.21
C PHE A 154 13.79 -13.44 -18.60
N ALA A 155 14.25 -12.51 -17.73
CA ALA A 155 15.58 -11.92 -17.84
C ALA A 155 16.61 -12.99 -17.46
N ASP A 156 16.73 -13.93 -18.39
CA ASP A 156 17.69 -15.00 -18.46
C ASP A 156 19.09 -14.38 -18.32
N ALA A 157 19.95 -15.06 -17.57
CA ALA A 157 21.19 -14.57 -16.98
C ALA A 157 22.32 -14.23 -17.98
N GLY A 158 22.00 -13.81 -19.21
CA GLY A 158 22.94 -13.73 -20.33
C GLY A 158 23.17 -12.36 -20.96
N VAL A 159 22.31 -11.37 -20.72
CA VAL A 159 22.49 -10.02 -21.29
C VAL A 159 22.09 -9.01 -20.24
N GLY A 160 22.91 -7.98 -20.00
CA GLY A 160 22.70 -6.92 -19.00
C GLY A 160 21.45 -6.07 -19.24
N VAL A 161 20.28 -6.71 -19.23
CA VAL A 161 18.97 -6.08 -19.26
C VAL A 161 18.76 -5.53 -17.86
N ASP A 162 18.90 -4.21 -17.78
CA ASP A 162 18.62 -3.41 -16.62
C ASP A 162 17.25 -3.81 -16.07
N VAL A 163 17.26 -4.52 -14.93
CA VAL A 163 16.06 -4.99 -14.25
C VAL A 163 15.28 -3.76 -13.81
N LYS A 164 14.33 -3.33 -14.63
CA LYS A 164 13.60 -2.09 -14.38
C LYS A 164 12.67 -2.29 -13.19
N VAL A 165 13.10 -1.79 -12.04
CA VAL A 165 12.33 -1.73 -10.80
C VAL A 165 11.02 -1.01 -11.06
N LEU A 166 9.87 -1.63 -10.71
CA LEU A 166 8.56 -1.01 -10.88
C LEU A 166 8.32 0.15 -9.91
N PHE A 167 8.85 0.04 -8.70
CA PHE A 167 8.70 1.02 -7.62
C PHE A 167 10.06 1.64 -7.32
N ASP A 168 10.26 2.86 -7.81
CA ASP A 168 11.49 3.61 -7.57
C ASP A 168 11.36 4.38 -6.25
N HIS A 169 12.17 4.07 -5.24
CA HIS A 169 12.10 4.75 -3.94
C HIS A 169 12.72 6.15 -4.04
N VAL A 170 11.92 7.19 -3.76
CA VAL A 170 12.36 8.58 -3.95
C VAL A 170 12.44 9.39 -2.67
N ALA A 171 11.66 9.05 -1.64
CA ALA A 171 11.72 9.75 -0.37
C ALA A 171 11.28 8.89 0.81
N THR A 172 11.82 9.19 1.99
CA THR A 172 11.36 8.68 3.28
C THR A 172 10.83 9.87 4.09
N LEU A 173 9.53 9.88 4.36
CA LEU A 173 8.87 10.93 5.13
C LEU A 173 8.82 10.54 6.60
N PRO A 174 9.64 11.18 7.47
CA PRO A 174 9.55 10.96 8.90
C PRO A 174 8.24 11.53 9.46
N LYS A 175 7.73 10.90 10.51
CA LYS A 175 6.50 11.37 11.18
C LYS A 175 6.59 12.82 11.65
N GLY A 176 7.74 13.24 12.18
CA GLY A 176 7.88 14.54 12.83
C GLY A 176 9.13 15.30 12.38
N ILE A 177 9.06 16.62 12.51
CA ILE A 177 10.20 17.51 12.36
C ILE A 177 10.79 17.68 13.76
N GLU A 178 11.92 17.05 14.08
CA GLU A 178 12.66 17.36 15.30
C GLU A 178 13.31 18.76 15.15
N ARG A 179 12.52 19.82 15.35
CA ARG A 179 13.05 21.17 15.54
C ARG A 179 12.69 21.65 16.94
N ARG A 180 13.74 22.03 17.69
CA ARG A 180 13.73 22.46 19.09
C ARG A 180 12.43 23.19 19.48
N GLY A 181 11.58 22.51 20.25
CA GLY A 181 10.42 23.10 20.92
C GLY A 181 9.06 23.00 20.21
N ILE A 182 8.98 22.51 18.96
CA ILE A 182 7.70 22.31 18.26
C ILE A 182 7.54 20.83 17.90
N VAL A 183 6.66 20.13 18.62
CA VAL A 183 6.25 18.75 18.28
C VAL A 183 5.20 18.83 17.18
N GLY A 184 5.65 18.90 15.93
CA GLY A 184 4.78 18.93 14.75
C GLY A 184 4.96 17.68 13.88
N THR A 185 3.85 17.10 13.42
CA THR A 185 3.87 16.08 12.35
C THR A 185 4.17 16.76 11.02
N HIS A 186 5.02 16.16 10.17
CA HIS A 186 5.26 16.69 8.83
C HIS A 186 3.91 16.84 8.07
N PRO A 187 3.60 18.01 7.48
CA PRO A 187 2.31 18.25 6.85
C PRO A 187 1.92 17.21 5.80
N GLU A 188 2.87 16.82 4.94
CA GLU A 188 2.68 15.81 3.90
C GLU A 188 2.43 14.41 4.49
N PHE A 189 3.16 14.06 5.55
CA PHE A 189 2.97 12.80 6.28
C PHE A 189 1.55 12.72 6.83
N ARG A 190 1.08 13.82 7.42
CA ARG A 190 -0.29 13.92 7.93
C ARG A 190 -1.31 13.83 6.81
N ALA A 191 -1.07 14.45 5.66
CA ALA A 191 -1.98 14.40 4.51
C ALA A 191 -2.16 12.97 3.98
N TRP A 192 -1.06 12.23 3.79
CA TRP A 192 -1.11 10.80 3.44
C TRP A 192 -1.86 9.98 4.48
N PHE A 193 -1.52 10.15 5.75
CA PHE A 193 -2.14 9.38 6.83
C PHE A 193 -3.64 9.67 6.97
N ASP A 194 -4.01 10.95 6.95
CA ASP A 194 -5.39 11.37 7.07
C ASP A 194 -6.23 10.93 5.86
N SER A 195 -5.65 10.90 4.65
CA SER A 195 -6.28 10.30 3.47
C SER A 195 -6.62 8.82 3.69
N LEU A 196 -5.66 8.02 4.18
CA LEU A 196 -5.93 6.61 4.50
C LEU A 196 -6.99 6.47 5.61
N ARG A 197 -6.87 7.26 6.69
CA ARG A 197 -7.80 7.25 7.82
C ARG A 197 -9.24 7.46 7.37
N ASP A 198 -9.46 8.43 6.49
CA ASP A 198 -10.80 8.83 6.05
C ASP A 198 -11.27 8.03 4.81
N ALA A 199 -10.39 7.21 4.20
CA ALA A 199 -10.72 6.43 3.01
C ALA A 199 -11.86 5.42 3.21
N VAL A 200 -12.74 5.27 2.22
CA VAL A 200 -13.88 4.34 2.28
C VAL A 200 -13.70 3.16 1.33
N PRO A 201 -14.26 1.97 1.63
CA PRO A 201 -14.20 0.83 0.71
C PRO A 201 -14.84 1.16 -0.65
N VAL A 202 -14.14 0.83 -1.73
CA VAL A 202 -14.68 1.08 -3.08
C VAL A 202 -15.84 0.13 -3.34
N GLY A 203 -17.04 0.68 -3.58
CA GLY A 203 -18.28 -0.07 -3.76
C GLY A 203 -19.27 0.08 -2.59
N ALA A 204 -18.86 0.68 -1.47
CA ALA A 204 -19.74 1.00 -0.34
C ALA A 204 -20.56 2.29 -0.56
N GLU A 205 -20.38 2.99 -1.68
CA GLU A 205 -21.07 4.26 -2.01
C GLU A 205 -22.56 4.10 -2.34
N LYS A 206 -23.09 2.87 -2.38
CA LYS A 206 -24.50 2.59 -2.69
C LYS A 206 -25.29 2.24 -1.42
N GLU A 207 -25.69 3.22 -0.61
CA GLU A 207 -26.90 3.05 0.23
C GLU A 207 -27.47 4.31 0.91
N ASN A 208 -26.80 5.47 0.88
CA ASN A 208 -27.29 6.65 1.62
C ASN A 208 -27.82 7.81 0.77
N ASP A 209 -27.93 7.66 -0.55
CA ASP A 209 -28.71 8.60 -1.39
C ASP A 209 -30.21 8.28 -1.35
N GLU A 210 -30.76 8.07 -0.15
CA GLU A 210 -32.21 8.22 0.02
C GLU A 210 -32.48 9.73 -0.02
N PRO A 211 -33.25 10.24 -1.01
CA PRO A 211 -33.47 11.67 -1.16
C PRO A 211 -34.21 12.17 0.08
N GLN A 212 -33.49 12.89 0.95
CA GLN A 212 -34.09 13.69 2.00
C GLN A 212 -35.14 14.57 1.34
N LYS A 213 -36.42 14.21 1.57
CA LYS A 213 -37.60 14.98 1.20
C LYS A 213 -37.34 16.43 1.56
N ARG A 214 -37.03 17.25 0.56
CA ARG A 214 -37.04 18.70 0.65
C ARG A 214 -38.42 19.08 1.18
N LYS A 215 -38.50 19.43 2.46
CA LYS A 215 -39.64 20.14 3.00
C LYS A 215 -39.78 21.39 2.14
N LYS A 216 -40.80 21.44 1.29
CA LYS A 216 -41.25 22.66 0.61
C LYS A 216 -41.46 23.70 1.70
N HIS A 217 -40.53 24.64 1.80
CA HIS A 217 -40.76 25.88 2.51
C HIS A 217 -41.71 26.67 1.60
N GLU A 218 -43.01 26.59 1.88
CA GLU A 218 -44.00 27.51 1.33
C GLU A 218 -43.57 28.93 1.72
N GLN A 219 -43.05 29.66 0.74
CA GLN A 219 -42.83 31.08 0.83
C GLN A 219 -44.20 31.73 0.62
N LEU A 220 -44.84 32.13 1.73
CA LEU A 220 -46.01 33.01 1.70
C LEU A 220 -45.61 34.31 1.01
N CYS A 221 -46.09 34.53 -0.21
CA CYS A 221 -46.15 35.84 -0.82
C CYS A 221 -47.12 36.72 0.00
N ILE A 222 -46.59 37.68 0.75
CA ILE A 222 -47.38 38.76 1.33
C ILE A 222 -47.55 39.81 0.21
N PRO A 223 -48.78 40.12 -0.24
CA PRO A 223 -48.99 41.20 -1.19
C PRO A 223 -48.73 42.55 -0.51
N LEU A 224 -47.90 43.39 -1.14
CA LEU A 224 -47.69 44.77 -0.74
C LEU A 224 -48.95 45.59 -1.06
N ASP A 225 -49.53 46.22 -0.05
CA ASP A 225 -50.64 47.16 -0.16
C ASP A 225 -50.14 48.50 -0.74
N PRO A 226 -50.63 48.93 -1.92
CA PRO A 226 -50.19 50.17 -2.56
C PRO A 226 -50.78 51.44 -1.90
N SER A 227 -51.57 51.33 -0.83
CA SER A 227 -52.26 52.47 -0.20
C SER A 227 -51.44 53.24 0.85
N ARG A 228 -50.14 52.96 0.97
CA ARG A 228 -49.23 53.59 1.97
C ARG A 228 -48.04 54.35 1.37
N LEU A 229 -48.24 54.99 0.22
CA LEU A 229 -47.34 56.04 -0.29
C LEU A 229 -48.08 57.38 -0.36
#